data_AF-A0AAD9X392-F1
#
_entry.id   AF-A0AAD9X392-F1
#
_cell.length_a   1.000
_cell.length_b   1.000
_cell.length_c   1.000
_cell.angle_alpha   90.00
_cell.angle_beta   90.00
_cell.angle_gamma   90.00
#
_symmetry.space_group_name_H-M   'P 1'
#
loop_
_entity.id
_entity.type
_entity.pdbx_description
1 polymer ?
#
loop_
_entity_poly.entity_id
_entity_poly.type
_entity_poly.pdbx_seq_one_letter_code
_entity_poly.pdbx_strand_id
1 'polypeptide(L)'
;MNTLYIQETLQNRLQLKTSLEAVKWLAMQGCAFRGHDESINSTNRGNFIEMIKLQAKVNQEIVGIVLENSPQNAKYTSPRIQKELLNILANRVRAKIREEIRDAKFCILVDEVVDESNKEQMTIILRYEIDIPNMNAHHMERTKRSCQQKDNITVEHYYHISILIAVIDYQMIELNNRFLEQTIELLTLSTTLSPIDVFKSFDVDDIFILANKLYSKDFSKNDIEDLRRQLSHYRLYVLGCPEF
;
A
#
# COMPACT_ATOMS: atom_id res chain seq x y z
N MET A 1 -60.90 9.34 23.49
CA MET A 1 -59.53 9.04 23.96
C MET A 1 -58.61 8.50 22.86
N ASN A 2 -59.07 7.70 21.88
CA ASN A 2 -58.18 7.12 20.86
C ASN A 2 -57.63 8.12 19.82
N THR A 3 -58.39 9.13 19.39
CA THR A 3 -58.00 10.04 18.30
C THR A 3 -56.84 10.97 18.66
N LEU A 4 -56.85 11.53 19.88
CA LEU A 4 -55.78 12.42 20.37
C LEU A 4 -54.44 11.67 20.48
N TYR A 5 -54.47 10.45 21.03
CA TYR A 5 -53.29 9.59 21.15
C TYR A 5 -52.71 9.19 19.78
N ILE A 6 -53.60 8.87 18.81
CA ILE A 6 -53.19 8.57 17.43
C ILE A 6 -52.50 9.79 16.81
N GLN A 7 -53.06 10.99 16.99
CA GLN A 7 -52.51 12.23 16.44
C GLN A 7 -51.13 12.56 17.03
N GLU A 8 -50.96 12.43 18.35
CA GLU A 8 -49.67 12.61 19.03
C GLU A 8 -48.62 11.60 18.53
N THR A 9 -49.03 10.34 18.36
CA THR A 9 -48.15 9.29 17.82
C THR A 9 -47.70 9.60 16.40
N LEU A 10 -48.57 10.16 15.56
CA LEU A 10 -48.24 10.57 14.20
C LEU A 10 -47.25 11.74 14.17
N GLN A 11 -47.45 12.74 15.03
CA GLN A 11 -46.54 13.89 15.15
C GLN A 11 -45.15 13.46 15.61
N ASN A 12 -45.06 12.63 16.64
CA ASN A 12 -43.78 12.10 17.13
C ASN A 12 -43.04 11.29 16.06
N ARG A 13 -43.76 10.48 15.26
CA ARG A 13 -43.19 9.75 14.12
C ARG A 13 -42.66 10.67 13.04
N LEU A 14 -43.40 11.73 12.70
CA LEU A 14 -42.97 12.71 11.72
C LEU A 14 -41.70 13.43 12.18
N GLN A 15 -41.66 13.88 13.43
CA GLN A 15 -40.49 14.52 14.02
C GLN A 15 -39.25 13.60 14.06
N LEU A 16 -39.44 12.34 14.43
CA LEU A 16 -38.36 11.35 14.42
C LEU A 16 -37.84 11.12 13.00
N LYS A 17 -38.73 11.06 12.00
CA LYS A 17 -38.36 10.93 10.59
C LYS A 17 -37.53 12.12 10.12
N THR A 18 -37.95 13.34 10.42
CA THR A 18 -37.20 14.59 10.15
C THR A 18 -35.79 14.53 10.76
N SER A 19 -35.69 14.10 12.02
CA SER A 19 -34.41 13.95 12.72
C SER A 19 -33.52 12.91 12.04
N LEU A 20 -34.08 11.76 11.66
CA LEU A 20 -33.34 10.69 10.99
C LEU A 20 -32.82 11.13 9.60
N GLU A 21 -33.62 11.87 8.84
CA GLU A 21 -33.21 12.41 7.55
C GLU A 21 -32.06 13.41 7.69
N ALA A 22 -32.10 14.28 8.71
CA ALA A 22 -31.00 15.18 9.03
C ALA A 22 -29.73 14.41 9.42
N VAL A 23 -29.83 13.41 10.31
CA VAL A 23 -28.69 12.54 10.68
C VAL A 23 -28.09 11.85 9.44
N LYS A 24 -28.95 11.27 8.59
CA LYS A 24 -28.52 10.59 7.36
C LYS A 24 -27.75 11.53 6.45
N TRP A 25 -28.29 12.71 6.18
CA TRP A 25 -27.65 13.68 5.28
C TRP A 25 -26.28 14.12 5.82
N LEU A 26 -26.21 14.49 7.11
CA LEU A 26 -24.96 14.94 7.73
C LEU A 26 -23.90 13.83 7.74
N ALA A 27 -24.29 12.59 8.04
CA ALA A 27 -23.40 11.44 8.01
C ALA A 27 -22.86 11.17 6.59
N MET A 28 -23.72 11.25 5.57
CA MET A 28 -23.31 11.03 4.17
C MET A 28 -22.35 12.11 3.66
N GLN A 29 -22.47 13.34 4.13
CA GLN A 29 -21.59 14.45 3.75
C GLN A 29 -20.35 14.59 4.65
N GLY A 30 -20.19 13.76 5.68
CA GLY A 30 -19.11 13.90 6.66
C GLY A 30 -19.15 15.21 7.44
N CYS A 31 -20.32 15.83 7.56
CA CYS A 31 -20.48 17.13 8.20
C CYS A 31 -20.61 16.97 9.73
N ALA A 32 -20.04 17.93 10.47
CA ALA A 32 -20.24 18.00 11.92
C ALA A 32 -21.74 18.14 12.24
N PHE A 33 -22.20 17.47 13.29
CA PHE A 33 -23.62 17.51 13.68
C PHE A 33 -23.93 18.74 14.53
N ARG A 34 -22.99 19.08 15.43
CA ARG A 34 -23.17 20.10 16.46
C ARG A 34 -22.63 21.45 16.03
N GLY A 35 -23.21 22.50 16.61
CA GLY A 35 -22.68 23.86 16.57
C GLY A 35 -21.81 24.18 17.78
N HIS A 36 -21.09 25.29 17.72
CA HIS A 36 -20.40 25.86 18.88
C HIS A 36 -21.40 26.40 19.91
N ASP A 37 -22.49 27.02 19.45
CA ASP A 37 -23.58 27.50 20.28
C ASP A 37 -24.94 27.08 19.68
N GLU A 38 -25.63 26.16 20.35
CA GLU A 38 -26.96 25.66 19.97
C GLU A 38 -28.11 26.42 20.67
N SER A 39 -27.80 27.51 21.39
CA SER A 39 -28.79 28.36 22.06
C SER A 39 -29.77 28.99 21.09
N ILE A 40 -30.99 29.29 21.55
CA ILE A 40 -32.07 29.83 20.69
C ILE A 40 -31.67 31.17 20.05
N ASN A 41 -30.85 31.95 20.73
CA ASN A 41 -30.42 33.28 20.29
C ASN A 41 -29.20 33.24 19.36
N SER A 42 -28.60 32.07 19.15
CA SER A 42 -27.46 31.92 18.24
C SER A 42 -27.90 32.14 16.78
N THR A 43 -27.04 32.82 16.02
CA THR A 43 -27.22 33.03 14.58
C THR A 43 -27.08 31.73 13.78
N ASN A 44 -26.29 30.78 14.28
CA ASN A 44 -26.12 29.45 13.70
C ASN A 44 -26.07 28.40 14.81
N ARG A 45 -27.13 27.60 14.92
CA ARG A 45 -27.30 26.60 15.99
C ARG A 45 -26.68 25.25 15.67
N GLY A 46 -25.77 25.21 14.71
CA GLY A 46 -25.14 23.98 14.24
C GLY A 46 -25.95 23.26 13.16
N ASN A 47 -25.25 22.42 12.41
CA ASN A 47 -25.78 21.85 11.17
C ASN A 47 -27.03 21.01 11.38
N PHE A 48 -27.14 20.26 12.49
CA PHE A 48 -28.33 19.45 12.76
C PHE A 48 -29.59 20.30 12.97
N ILE A 49 -29.52 21.33 13.80
CA ILE A 49 -30.66 22.21 14.07
C ILE A 49 -31.00 23.04 12.84
N GLU A 50 -30.01 23.57 12.13
CA GLU A 50 -30.24 24.32 10.88
C GLU A 50 -30.84 23.43 9.78
N MET A 51 -30.44 22.16 9.69
CA MET A 51 -31.06 21.20 8.76
C MET A 51 -32.53 20.95 9.10
N ILE A 52 -32.88 20.81 10.39
CA ILE A 52 -34.28 20.67 10.82
C ILE A 52 -35.07 21.95 10.50
N LYS A 53 -34.50 23.14 10.74
CA LYS A 53 -35.12 24.42 10.37
C LYS A 53 -35.37 24.50 8.87
N LEU A 54 -34.41 24.05 8.05
CA LEU A 54 -34.57 24.01 6.60
C LEU A 54 -35.71 23.08 6.19
N GLN A 55 -35.79 21.87 6.76
CA GLN A 55 -36.89 20.94 6.48
C GLN A 55 -38.25 21.52 6.91
N ALA A 56 -38.30 22.22 8.05
CA ALA A 56 -39.50 22.92 8.50
C ALA A 56 -39.91 24.06 7.56
N LYS A 57 -38.96 24.81 6.98
CA LYS A 57 -39.26 25.83 5.96
C LYS A 57 -39.90 25.23 4.70
N VAL A 58 -39.53 24.00 4.34
CA VAL A 58 -40.05 23.31 3.16
C VAL A 58 -41.42 22.67 3.44
N ASN A 59 -41.62 22.11 4.64
CA ASN A 59 -42.88 21.45 5.01
C ASN A 59 -43.53 22.09 6.24
N GLN A 60 -44.66 22.77 6.02
CA GLN A 60 -45.42 23.46 7.07
C GLN A 60 -45.93 22.52 8.18
N GLU A 61 -46.17 21.24 7.89
CA GLU A 61 -46.59 20.26 8.90
C GLU A 61 -45.50 20.02 9.95
N ILE A 62 -44.23 20.17 9.55
CA ILE A 62 -43.06 19.97 10.43
C ILE A 62 -42.87 21.18 11.35
N VAL A 63 -43.20 22.40 10.88
CA VAL A 63 -42.99 23.66 11.64
C VAL A 63 -43.59 23.58 13.03
N GLY A 64 -44.81 23.08 13.15
CA GLY A 64 -45.56 23.04 14.41
C GLY A 64 -45.13 21.94 15.39
N ILE A 65 -44.20 21.05 15.01
CA ILE A 65 -43.87 19.86 15.81
C ILE A 65 -42.38 19.71 16.11
N VAL A 66 -41.51 20.60 15.62
CA VAL A 66 -40.05 20.51 15.83
C VAL A 66 -39.52 21.64 16.69
N LEU A 67 -38.33 21.41 17.26
CA LEU A 67 -37.58 22.39 18.05
C LEU A 67 -38.40 22.95 19.21
N GLU A 68 -38.58 24.27 19.27
CA GLU A 68 -39.33 24.98 20.31
C GLU A 68 -40.83 24.63 20.32
N ASN A 69 -41.37 24.17 19.18
CA ASN A 69 -42.78 23.78 19.06
C ASN A 69 -43.04 22.31 19.42
N SER A 70 -41.99 21.53 19.75
CA SER A 70 -42.15 20.12 20.11
C SER A 70 -42.90 19.95 21.43
N PRO A 71 -43.77 18.94 21.58
CA PRO A 71 -44.45 18.67 22.84
C PRO A 71 -43.45 18.27 23.92
N GLN A 72 -43.46 18.99 25.05
CA GLN A 72 -42.64 18.69 26.24
C GLN A 72 -41.13 18.52 25.92
N ASN A 73 -40.58 17.35 26.27
CA ASN A 73 -39.17 17.01 26.10
C ASN A 73 -38.88 16.24 24.80
N ALA A 74 -39.88 16.03 23.94
CA ALA A 74 -39.74 15.27 22.70
C ALA A 74 -39.07 16.08 21.58
N LYS A 75 -37.98 16.80 21.87
CA LYS A 75 -37.30 17.65 20.88
C LYS A 75 -36.42 16.83 19.93
N TYR A 76 -35.94 15.66 20.37
CA TYR A 76 -34.98 14.78 19.68
C TYR A 76 -33.68 15.46 19.22
N THR A 77 -33.43 16.70 19.64
CA THR A 77 -32.23 17.48 19.30
C THR A 77 -31.06 17.19 20.22
N SER A 78 -31.27 16.47 21.33
CA SER A 78 -30.20 16.26 22.30
C SER A 78 -29.05 15.48 21.67
N PRO A 79 -27.80 15.77 22.04
CA PRO A 79 -26.69 15.10 21.39
C PRO A 79 -26.58 13.61 21.69
N ARG A 80 -27.17 13.15 22.81
CA ARG A 80 -27.29 11.73 23.12
C ARG A 80 -28.18 11.03 22.10
N ILE A 81 -29.32 11.63 21.76
CA ILE A 81 -30.27 11.10 20.77
C ILE A 81 -29.65 11.12 19.37
N GLN A 82 -28.98 12.22 18.98
CA GLN A 82 -28.29 12.28 17.68
C GLN A 82 -27.27 11.13 17.51
N LYS A 83 -26.46 10.87 18.55
CA LYS A 83 -25.50 9.75 18.55
C LYS A 83 -26.19 8.39 18.51
N GLU A 84 -27.30 8.24 19.22
CA GLU A 84 -28.08 6.99 19.21
C GLU A 84 -28.65 6.69 17.81
N LEU A 85 -29.26 7.68 17.16
CA LEU A 85 -29.74 7.56 15.79
C LEU A 85 -28.62 7.22 14.81
N LEU A 86 -27.47 7.90 14.93
CA LEU A 86 -26.30 7.62 14.10
C LEU A 86 -25.78 6.18 14.31
N ASN A 87 -25.75 5.71 15.55
CA ASN A 87 -25.33 4.34 15.87
C ASN A 87 -26.31 3.29 15.30
N ILE A 88 -27.62 3.56 15.36
CA ILE A 88 -28.63 2.67 14.76
C ILE A 88 -28.41 2.57 13.24
N LEU A 89 -28.19 3.70 12.57
CA LEU A 89 -27.89 3.73 11.13
C LEU A 89 -26.59 2.97 10.82
N ALA A 90 -25.52 3.25 11.56
CA ALA A 90 -24.23 2.58 11.40
C ALA A 90 -24.35 1.06 11.59
N ASN A 91 -25.11 0.61 12.58
CA ASN A 91 -25.33 -0.82 12.82
C ASN A 91 -26.13 -1.49 11.70
N ARG A 92 -27.12 -0.79 11.12
CA ARG A 92 -27.85 -1.31 9.94
C ARG A 92 -26.95 -1.42 8.72
N VAL A 93 -26.10 -0.42 8.47
CA VAL A 93 -25.11 -0.47 7.37
C VAL A 93 -24.13 -1.62 7.59
N ARG A 94 -23.58 -1.78 8.79
CA ARG A 94 -22.69 -2.90 9.13
C ARG A 94 -23.37 -4.26 8.97
N ALA A 95 -24.63 -4.39 9.36
CA ALA A 95 -25.40 -5.61 9.18
C ALA A 95 -25.58 -5.93 7.69
N LYS A 96 -25.85 -4.92 6.85
CA LYS A 96 -25.96 -5.11 5.40
C LYS A 96 -24.64 -5.52 4.76
N ILE A 97 -23.53 -4.85 5.11
CA ILE A 97 -22.19 -5.22 4.64
C ILE A 97 -21.85 -6.65 5.05
N ARG A 98 -22.16 -7.06 6.29
CA ARG A 98 -21.96 -8.44 6.75
C ARG A 98 -22.78 -9.44 5.93
N GLU A 99 -24.01 -9.09 5.58
CA GLU A 99 -24.89 -9.91 4.75
C GLU A 99 -24.43 -10.02 3.29
N GLU A 100 -23.71 -9.01 2.78
CA GLU A 100 -23.10 -9.03 1.45
C GLU A 100 -21.83 -9.89 1.43
N ILE A 101 -20.98 -9.76 2.45
CA ILE A 101 -19.74 -10.54 2.55
C ILE A 101 -20.05 -12.03 2.77
N ARG A 102 -20.99 -12.38 3.66
CA ARG A 102 -21.29 -13.78 4.05
C ARG A 102 -20.01 -14.61 4.26
N ASP A 103 -19.83 -15.66 3.44
CA ASP A 103 -18.70 -16.58 3.42
C ASP A 103 -17.72 -16.27 2.27
N ALA A 104 -17.90 -15.14 1.59
CA ALA A 104 -17.01 -14.70 0.54
C ALA A 104 -15.61 -14.45 1.10
N LYS A 105 -14.61 -14.77 0.28
CA LYS A 105 -13.22 -14.49 0.61
C LYS A 105 -12.99 -12.99 0.57
N PHE A 106 -12.30 -12.47 1.58
CA PHE A 106 -11.99 -11.06 1.72
C PHE A 106 -10.50 -10.85 1.99
N CYS A 107 -10.03 -9.64 1.68
CA CYS A 107 -8.71 -9.14 2.02
C CYS A 107 -8.88 -7.89 2.91
N ILE A 108 -8.04 -7.79 3.92
CA ILE A 108 -7.91 -6.60 4.75
C ILE A 108 -6.64 -5.89 4.29
N LEU A 109 -6.78 -4.66 3.83
CA LEU A 109 -5.66 -3.77 3.56
C LEU A 109 -5.55 -2.82 4.75
N VAL A 110 -4.34 -2.73 5.31
CA VAL A 110 -4.03 -1.83 6.40
C VAL A 110 -2.97 -0.87 5.90
N ASP A 111 -3.25 0.42 6.02
CA ASP A 111 -2.33 1.49 5.67
C ASP A 111 -2.15 2.40 6.88
N GLU A 112 -0.92 2.87 7.10
CA GLU A 112 -0.56 3.69 8.25
C GLU A 112 0.15 4.95 7.79
N VAL A 113 -0.33 6.09 8.26
CA VAL A 113 0.26 7.39 7.97
C VAL A 113 0.45 8.15 9.27
N VAL A 114 1.57 8.85 9.39
CA VAL A 114 1.84 9.75 10.52
C VAL A 114 1.34 11.14 10.15
N ASP A 115 0.50 11.74 11.00
CA ASP A 115 -0.01 13.09 10.79
C ASP A 115 0.97 14.19 11.24
N GLU A 116 0.66 15.45 10.94
CA GLU A 116 1.47 16.63 11.32
C GLU A 116 1.64 16.80 12.84
N SER A 117 0.82 16.10 13.65
CA SER A 117 0.89 16.08 15.12
C SER A 117 1.67 14.88 15.65
N ASN A 118 2.40 14.16 14.78
CA ASN A 118 3.10 12.91 15.09
C ASN A 118 2.20 11.81 15.67
N LYS A 119 0.92 11.76 15.25
CA LYS A 119 0.03 10.67 15.59
C LYS A 119 -0.11 9.71 14.42
N GLU A 120 0.01 8.44 14.72
CA GLU A 120 -0.25 7.34 13.78
C GLU A 120 -1.75 7.26 13.51
N GLN A 121 -2.12 7.36 12.24
CA GLN A 121 -3.47 7.14 11.74
C GLN A 121 -3.47 5.89 10.87
N MET A 122 -4.20 4.86 11.32
CA MET A 122 -4.34 3.60 10.61
C MET A 122 -5.68 3.54 9.88
N THR A 123 -5.62 3.33 8.56
CA THR A 123 -6.79 3.10 7.70
C THR A 123 -6.92 1.61 7.41
N ILE A 124 -8.11 1.05 7.67
CA ILE A 124 -8.43 -0.35 7.39
C ILE A 124 -9.45 -0.39 6.25
N ILE A 125 -9.09 -1.02 5.13
CA ILE A 125 -9.95 -1.23 3.96
C ILE A 125 -10.28 -2.70 3.85
N LEU A 126 -11.58 -3.02 3.76
CA LEU A 126 -12.07 -4.37 3.55
C LEU A 126 -12.48 -4.54 2.08
N ARG A 127 -11.81 -5.44 1.35
CA ARG A 127 -12.19 -5.84 -0.02
C ARG A 127 -12.73 -7.26 0.00
N TYR A 128 -13.90 -7.49 -0.59
CA TYR A 128 -14.54 -8.82 -0.72
C TYR A 128 -14.82 -9.12 -2.20
N GLU A 129 -15.29 -10.34 -2.53
CA GLU A 129 -15.42 -10.84 -3.92
C GLU A 129 -14.08 -10.92 -4.67
N ILE A 130 -13.05 -11.43 -4.00
CA ILE A 130 -11.73 -11.61 -4.61
C ILE A 130 -11.69 -12.96 -5.34
N ASP A 131 -11.45 -12.92 -6.65
CA ASP A 131 -11.13 -14.10 -7.45
C ASP A 131 -9.79 -14.67 -7.00
N ILE A 132 -9.85 -15.71 -6.17
CA ILE A 132 -8.64 -16.43 -5.78
C ILE A 132 -8.35 -17.47 -6.87
N PRO A 133 -7.22 -17.34 -7.59
CA PRO A 133 -6.85 -18.33 -8.59
C PRO A 133 -6.71 -19.70 -7.93
N ASN A 134 -7.23 -20.73 -8.59
CA ASN A 134 -7.07 -22.10 -8.13
C ASN A 134 -5.60 -22.50 -8.30
N MET A 135 -4.86 -22.56 -7.18
CA MET A 135 -3.43 -22.87 -7.16
C MET A 135 -3.11 -24.25 -7.73
N ASN A 136 -4.04 -25.20 -7.61
CA ASN A 136 -3.94 -26.55 -8.14
C ASN A 136 -4.38 -26.66 -9.61
N ALA A 137 -4.97 -25.60 -10.18
CA ALA A 137 -5.34 -25.62 -11.59
C ALA A 137 -4.09 -25.61 -12.46
N HIS A 138 -4.21 -26.19 -13.65
CA HIS A 138 -3.16 -26.09 -14.66
C HIS A 138 -3.05 -24.65 -15.16
N HIS A 139 -1.84 -24.12 -15.09
CA HIS A 139 -1.47 -22.82 -15.62
C HIS A 139 -1.46 -22.90 -17.15
N MET A 140 -2.49 -22.34 -17.79
CA MET A 140 -2.54 -22.19 -19.23
C MET A 140 -2.00 -20.82 -19.63
N GLU A 141 -0.75 -20.78 -20.13
CA GLU A 141 -0.25 -19.59 -20.83
C GLU A 141 -1.05 -19.41 -22.12
N ARG A 142 -1.96 -18.43 -22.14
CA ARG A 142 -2.84 -18.11 -23.29
C ARG A 142 -2.09 -17.66 -24.56
N THR A 143 -0.76 -17.60 -24.55
CA THR A 143 0.03 -16.91 -25.58
C THR A 143 0.94 -17.82 -26.42
N LYS A 144 0.96 -19.14 -26.22
CA LYS A 144 1.81 -20.05 -27.03
C LYS A 144 0.99 -21.01 -27.90
N ARG A 145 1.42 -21.18 -29.17
CA ARG A 145 0.90 -22.20 -30.09
C ARG A 145 1.00 -23.58 -29.43
N SER A 146 0.01 -24.43 -29.63
CA SER A 146 -0.20 -25.70 -28.89
C SER A 146 0.99 -26.66 -28.89
N CYS A 147 1.98 -26.48 -29.77
CA CYS A 147 3.10 -27.38 -29.95
C CYS A 147 4.23 -27.20 -28.91
N GLN A 148 4.12 -26.25 -27.97
CA GLN A 148 5.12 -25.98 -26.91
C GLN A 148 4.52 -26.03 -25.50
N GLN A 149 3.44 -26.79 -25.29
CA GLN A 149 2.90 -26.99 -23.94
C GLN A 149 3.91 -27.80 -23.12
N LYS A 150 4.64 -27.12 -22.22
CA LYS A 150 5.36 -27.78 -21.12
C LYS A 150 4.32 -28.34 -20.15
N ASP A 151 4.49 -29.62 -19.81
CA ASP A 151 3.62 -30.47 -18.99
C ASP A 151 2.98 -29.75 -17.80
N ASN A 152 1.65 -29.88 -17.65
CA ASN A 152 0.87 -29.81 -16.39
C ASN A 152 1.35 -28.86 -15.27
N ILE A 153 1.93 -27.71 -15.57
CA ILE A 153 2.42 -26.78 -14.54
C ILE A 153 1.21 -26.23 -13.78
N THR A 154 1.19 -26.37 -12.46
CA THR A 154 0.15 -25.78 -11.61
C THR A 154 0.34 -24.25 -11.51
N VAL A 155 -0.74 -23.51 -11.26
CA VAL A 155 -0.68 -22.06 -10.99
C VAL A 155 0.27 -21.75 -9.83
N GLU A 156 0.31 -22.59 -8.80
CA GLU A 156 1.26 -22.46 -7.69
C GLU A 156 2.72 -22.47 -8.15
N HIS A 157 3.10 -23.50 -8.90
CA HIS A 157 4.45 -23.63 -9.46
C HIS A 157 4.80 -22.45 -10.38
N TYR A 158 3.84 -21.94 -11.15
CA TYR A 158 4.06 -20.75 -11.96
C TYR A 158 4.45 -19.53 -11.09
N TYR A 159 3.69 -19.25 -10.04
CA TYR A 159 3.96 -18.12 -9.15
C TYR A 159 5.25 -18.28 -8.32
N HIS A 160 5.53 -19.49 -7.80
CA HIS A 160 6.69 -19.72 -6.93
C HIS A 160 7.99 -19.90 -7.71
N ILE A 161 7.96 -20.60 -8.85
CA ILE A 161 9.17 -21.04 -9.56
C ILE A 161 9.32 -20.32 -10.89
N SER A 162 8.29 -20.30 -11.73
CA SER A 162 8.44 -19.75 -13.10
C SER A 162 8.68 -18.24 -13.09
N ILE A 163 7.97 -17.48 -12.26
CA ILE A 163 8.20 -16.03 -12.10
C ILE A 163 9.60 -15.77 -11.53
N LEU A 164 10.02 -16.52 -10.51
CA LEU A 164 11.34 -16.35 -9.89
C LEU A 164 12.46 -16.58 -10.90
N ILE A 165 12.38 -17.66 -11.68
CA ILE A 165 13.36 -17.96 -12.74
C ILE A 165 13.38 -16.82 -13.77
N ALA A 166 12.22 -16.35 -14.23
CA ALA A 166 12.16 -15.26 -15.20
C ALA A 166 12.79 -13.96 -14.67
N VAL A 167 12.62 -13.65 -13.38
CA VAL A 167 13.27 -12.51 -12.73
C VAL A 167 14.78 -12.71 -12.65
N ILE A 168 15.24 -13.92 -12.26
CA ILE A 168 16.68 -14.24 -12.20
C ILE A 168 17.30 -14.12 -13.60
N ASP A 169 16.67 -14.70 -14.62
CA ASP A 169 17.14 -14.63 -16.01
C ASP A 169 17.24 -13.18 -16.49
N TYR A 170 16.23 -12.36 -16.17
CA TYR A 170 16.25 -10.93 -16.47
C TYR A 170 17.44 -10.23 -15.79
N GLN A 171 17.65 -10.49 -14.50
CA GLN A 171 18.77 -9.91 -13.74
C GLN A 171 20.13 -10.37 -14.29
N MET A 172 20.27 -11.64 -14.66
CA MET A 172 21.49 -12.18 -15.27
C MET A 172 21.78 -11.52 -16.62
N ILE A 173 20.77 -11.32 -17.46
CA ILE A 173 20.91 -10.60 -18.73
C ILE A 173 21.33 -9.16 -18.48
N GLU A 174 20.69 -8.48 -17.52
CA GLU A 174 21.03 -7.11 -17.17
C GLU A 174 22.48 -6.97 -16.67
N LEU A 175 22.94 -7.90 -15.83
CA LEU A 175 24.33 -7.96 -15.36
C LEU A 175 25.30 -8.19 -16.53
N ASN A 176 25.03 -9.17 -17.40
CA ASN A 176 25.87 -9.46 -18.56
C ASN A 176 25.95 -8.27 -19.53
N ASN A 177 24.89 -7.47 -19.64
CA ASN A 177 24.90 -6.26 -20.47
C ASN A 177 25.66 -5.10 -19.82
N ARG A 178 25.63 -4.99 -18.49
CA ARG A 178 26.33 -3.92 -17.74
C ARG A 178 27.84 -4.20 -17.62
N PHE A 179 28.24 -5.45 -17.50
CA PHE A 179 29.64 -5.87 -17.44
C PHE A 179 30.07 -6.44 -18.80
N LEU A 180 30.54 -5.55 -19.68
CA LEU A 180 31.13 -5.96 -20.96
C LEU A 180 32.28 -6.94 -20.74
N GLU A 181 32.53 -7.83 -21.71
CA GLU A 181 33.58 -8.84 -21.67
C GLU A 181 34.95 -8.26 -21.29
N GLN A 182 35.25 -7.04 -21.77
CA GLN A 182 36.47 -6.28 -21.45
C GLN A 182 36.53 -5.84 -19.98
N THR A 183 35.39 -5.51 -19.36
CA THR A 183 35.31 -5.12 -17.94
C THR A 183 35.45 -6.34 -17.03
N ILE A 184 34.89 -7.49 -17.43
CA ILE A 184 35.07 -8.76 -16.71
C ILE A 184 36.52 -9.22 -16.81
N GLU A 185 37.14 -9.12 -18.00
CA GLU A 185 38.56 -9.42 -18.20
C GLU A 185 39.44 -8.51 -17.34
N LEU A 186 39.18 -7.19 -17.34
CA LEU A 186 39.88 -6.24 -16.46
C LEU A 186 39.72 -6.59 -14.98
N LEU A 187 38.50 -6.90 -14.52
CA LEU A 187 38.23 -7.23 -13.12
C LEU A 187 38.93 -8.53 -12.72
N THR A 188 38.89 -9.54 -13.58
CA THR A 188 39.57 -10.84 -13.40
C THR A 188 41.08 -10.64 -13.29
N LEU A 189 41.68 -9.93 -14.24
CA LEU A 189 43.12 -9.63 -14.22
C LEU A 189 43.50 -8.74 -13.02
N SER A 190 42.62 -7.83 -12.60
CA SER A 190 42.84 -6.99 -11.41
C SER A 190 42.83 -7.79 -10.10
N THR A 191 42.25 -9.00 -10.06
CA THR A 191 42.31 -9.87 -8.88
C THR A 191 43.72 -10.33 -8.55
N THR A 192 44.64 -10.32 -9.52
CA THR A 192 46.07 -10.64 -9.30
C THR A 192 46.80 -9.58 -8.48
N LEU A 193 46.22 -8.38 -8.36
CA LEU A 193 46.71 -7.29 -7.52
C LEU A 193 46.04 -7.25 -6.14
N SER A 194 45.18 -8.23 -5.84
CA SER A 194 44.49 -8.29 -4.55
C SER A 194 45.45 -8.69 -3.43
N PRO A 195 45.52 -7.93 -2.32
CA PRO A 195 46.42 -8.25 -1.20
C PRO A 195 45.91 -9.40 -0.30
N ILE A 196 44.76 -10.01 -0.62
CA ILE A 196 44.15 -11.09 0.16
C ILE A 196 45.09 -12.31 0.18
N ASP A 197 45.19 -12.95 1.36
CA ASP A 197 46.04 -14.13 1.60
C ASP A 197 47.49 -13.94 1.13
N VAL A 198 48.07 -12.75 1.36
CA VAL A 198 49.45 -12.41 0.93
C VAL A 198 49.60 -12.54 -0.59
N PHE A 199 48.69 -11.90 -1.34
CA PHE A 199 48.66 -11.93 -2.80
C PHE A 199 48.64 -13.37 -3.38
N LYS A 200 47.83 -14.25 -2.79
CA LYS A 200 47.72 -15.66 -3.21
C LYS A 200 47.37 -15.85 -4.68
N SER A 201 46.62 -14.91 -5.27
CA SER A 201 46.22 -14.89 -6.67
C SER A 201 47.22 -14.17 -7.59
N PHE A 202 48.40 -13.80 -7.09
CA PHE A 202 49.39 -13.08 -7.88
C PHE A 202 49.96 -13.95 -8.99
N ASP A 203 49.80 -13.47 -10.22
CA ASP A 203 50.38 -14.05 -11.40
C ASP A 203 51.04 -12.96 -12.25
N VAL A 204 52.31 -13.18 -12.59
CA VAL A 204 53.12 -12.20 -13.33
C VAL A 204 52.64 -12.07 -14.77
N ASP A 205 52.18 -13.17 -15.38
CA ASP A 205 51.72 -13.19 -16.76
C ASP A 205 50.36 -12.48 -16.88
N ASP A 206 49.47 -12.64 -15.89
CA ASP A 206 48.18 -11.90 -15.85
C ASP A 206 48.38 -10.38 -15.69
N ILE A 207 49.30 -9.94 -14.82
CA ILE A 207 49.64 -8.52 -14.69
C ILE A 207 50.27 -7.98 -15.98
N PHE A 208 51.06 -8.81 -16.67
CA PHE A 208 51.64 -8.48 -17.96
C PHE A 208 50.57 -8.34 -19.05
N ILE A 209 49.55 -9.21 -19.06
CA ILE A 209 48.38 -9.10 -19.95
C ILE A 209 47.62 -7.81 -19.64
N LEU A 210 47.44 -7.45 -18.37
CA LEU A 210 46.78 -6.21 -17.95
C LEU A 210 47.53 -4.96 -18.47
N ALA A 211 48.85 -4.90 -18.30
CA ALA A 211 49.66 -3.76 -18.78
C ALA A 211 49.68 -3.66 -20.32
N ASN A 212 49.86 -4.78 -21.03
CA ASN A 212 49.96 -4.77 -22.50
C ASN A 212 48.63 -4.59 -23.22
N LYS A 213 47.54 -5.18 -22.69
CA LYS A 213 46.27 -5.26 -23.39
C LYS A 213 45.32 -4.13 -22.98
N LEU A 214 45.27 -3.77 -21.70
CA LEU A 214 44.30 -2.80 -21.16
C LEU A 214 44.90 -1.40 -20.96
N TYR A 215 46.20 -1.30 -20.64
CA TYR A 215 46.91 -0.04 -20.43
C TYR A 215 48.02 0.20 -21.48
N SER A 216 47.83 -0.31 -22.70
CA SER A 216 48.83 -0.29 -23.78
C SER A 216 49.31 1.10 -24.20
N LYS A 217 48.58 2.16 -23.80
CA LYS A 217 48.91 3.56 -24.07
C LYS A 217 49.77 4.21 -22.98
N ASP A 218 49.78 3.63 -21.78
CA ASP A 218 50.43 4.20 -20.60
C ASP A 218 51.85 3.65 -20.39
N PHE A 219 52.20 2.54 -21.06
CA PHE A 219 53.51 1.92 -20.97
C PHE A 219 54.20 1.83 -22.34
N SER A 220 55.48 2.16 -22.40
CA SER A 220 56.31 1.86 -23.57
C SER A 220 56.80 0.40 -23.54
N LYS A 221 57.26 -0.12 -24.68
CA LYS A 221 57.81 -1.49 -24.76
C LYS A 221 58.95 -1.74 -23.77
N ASN A 222 59.78 -0.72 -23.50
CA ASN A 222 60.90 -0.84 -22.57
C ASN A 222 60.39 -0.89 -21.11
N ASP A 223 59.38 -0.09 -20.77
CA ASP A 223 58.78 -0.07 -19.44
C ASP A 223 58.14 -1.42 -19.09
N ILE A 224 57.54 -2.08 -20.09
CA ILE A 224 56.91 -3.40 -19.94
C ILE A 224 57.94 -4.51 -19.69
N GLU A 225 59.09 -4.49 -20.37
CA GLU A 225 60.18 -5.43 -20.12
C GLU A 225 60.82 -5.23 -18.75
N ASP A 226 61.02 -3.96 -18.34
CA ASP A 226 61.50 -3.64 -17.00
C ASP A 226 60.51 -4.05 -15.91
N LEU A 227 59.20 -3.84 -16.14
CA LEU A 227 58.12 -4.28 -15.26
C LEU A 227 58.12 -5.80 -15.09
N ARG A 228 58.29 -6.57 -16.17
CA ARG A 228 58.35 -8.03 -16.12
C ARG A 228 59.52 -8.52 -15.27
N ARG A 229 60.70 -7.91 -15.41
CA ARG A 229 61.87 -8.21 -14.58
C ARG A 229 61.59 -7.89 -13.11
N GLN A 230 61.00 -6.74 -12.81
CA GLN A 230 60.68 -6.33 -11.45
C GLN A 230 59.65 -7.25 -10.79
N LEU A 231 58.57 -7.61 -11.49
CA LEU A 231 57.54 -8.51 -10.98
C LEU A 231 58.07 -9.94 -10.74
N SER A 232 58.98 -10.40 -11.61
CA SER A 232 59.66 -11.70 -11.42
C SER A 232 60.54 -11.70 -10.17
N HIS A 233 61.21 -10.59 -9.88
CA HIS A 233 61.98 -10.43 -8.65
C HIS A 233 61.04 -10.33 -7.43
N TYR A 234 59.95 -9.57 -7.52
CA TYR A 234 58.97 -9.45 -6.44
C TYR A 234 58.39 -10.82 -6.04
N ARG A 235 58.03 -11.64 -7.03
CA ARG A 235 57.54 -13.02 -6.80
C ARG A 235 58.55 -13.88 -6.04
N LEU A 236 59.83 -13.80 -6.40
CA LEU A 236 60.88 -14.63 -5.79
C LEU A 236 61.30 -14.16 -4.41
N TYR A 237 61.41 -12.84 -4.20
CA TYR A 237 61.99 -12.28 -2.97
C TYR A 237 60.96 -11.88 -1.92
N VAL A 238 59.73 -11.52 -2.31
CA VAL A 238 58.69 -11.03 -1.38
C VAL A 238 57.63 -12.09 -1.09
N LEU A 239 57.20 -12.87 -2.09
CA LEU A 239 56.21 -13.94 -1.89
C LEU A 239 56.82 -15.31 -1.54
N GLY A 240 58.13 -15.49 -1.77
CA GLY A 240 58.86 -16.74 -1.50
C GLY A 240 59.55 -16.81 -0.14
N CYS A 241 59.60 -15.70 0.62
CA CYS A 241 60.26 -15.62 1.92
C CYS A 241 59.22 -15.73 3.06
N PRO A 242 59.34 -16.71 3.98
CA PRO A 242 58.34 -16.96 5.04
C PRO A 242 58.36 -15.95 6.21
N GLU A 243 59.09 -14.83 6.11
CA GLU A 243 59.21 -13.81 7.17
C GLU A 243 58.42 -12.52 6.89
N PHE A 244 57.48 -12.53 5.93
CA PHE A 244 56.46 -11.49 5.74
C PHE A 244 55.06 -12.11 5.65
#